data_AF-A0A6B3F8M6-F1
#
_entry.id   AF-A0A6B3F8M6-F1
#
_cell.length_a   1.000
_cell.length_b   1.000
_cell.length_c   1.000
_cell.angle_alpha   90.00
_cell.angle_beta   90.00
_cell.angle_gamma   90.00
#
_symmetry.space_group_name_H-M   'P 1'
#
loop_
_entity.id
_entity.type
_entity.pdbx_description
1 polymer ?
#
loop_
_entity_poly.entity_id
_entity_poly.type
_entity_poly.pdbx_seq_one_letter_code
_entity_poly.pdbx_strand_id
1 'polypeptide(L)'
;SLRLRGGESLSSRHRQSLVARRQQHARFTFTATVDHEPGSPRRSAGLAHVYNTQLWHYAHITADETGARLLCLAVCDRGRYTER
;
A
#
# COMPACT_ATOMS: atom_id res chain seq x y z
N SER A 1 5.68 18.06 3.44
CA SER A 1 5.48 16.60 3.48
C SER A 1 4.01 16.31 3.79
N LEU A 2 3.47 15.19 3.32
CA LEU A 2 2.14 14.69 3.68
C LEU A 2 2.30 13.62 4.75
N ARG A 3 1.48 13.66 5.81
CA ARG A 3 1.46 12.63 6.87
C ARG A 3 0.12 11.90 6.84
N LEU A 4 0.17 10.60 6.63
CA LEU A 4 -0.97 9.70 6.75
C LEU A 4 -0.90 8.97 8.09
N ARG A 5 -2.04 8.83 8.77
CA ARG A 5 -2.18 8.00 9.98
C ARG A 5 -2.81 6.67 9.58
N GLY A 6 -2.31 5.56 10.10
CA GLY A 6 -2.79 4.23 9.74
C GLY A 6 -4.33 4.13 9.82
N GLY A 7 -4.92 3.53 8.79
CA GLY A 7 -6.35 3.26 8.71
C GLY A 7 -6.59 1.80 8.39
N GLU A 8 -7.72 1.52 7.76
CA GLU A 8 -8.06 0.16 7.32
C GLU A 8 -7.34 -0.22 6.01
N SER A 9 -7.37 -1.51 5.68
CA SER A 9 -6.69 -2.06 4.51
C SER A 9 -7.24 -1.54 3.18
N LEU A 10 -6.48 -1.72 2.10
CA LEU A 10 -6.91 -1.38 0.73
C LEU A 10 -8.16 -2.15 0.27
N SER A 11 -8.49 -3.26 0.94
CA SER A 11 -9.71 -4.03 0.69
C SER A 11 -10.91 -3.60 1.53
N SER A 12 -10.73 -2.69 2.49
CA SER A 12 -11.85 -2.12 3.27
C SER A 12 -12.67 -1.12 2.45
N ARG A 13 -13.98 -1.09 2.67
CA ARG A 13 -14.90 -0.08 2.12
C ARG A 13 -15.18 1.05 3.11
N HIS A 14 -14.40 1.15 4.18
CA HIS A 14 -14.62 2.07 5.29
C HIS A 14 -13.45 3.06 5.40
N ARG A 15 -12.76 3.15 6.55
CA ARG A 15 -11.81 4.25 6.80
C ARG A 15 -10.41 3.92 6.33
N GLN A 16 -10.19 4.02 5.02
CA GLN A 16 -8.86 3.92 4.42
C GLN A 16 -8.06 5.21 4.61
N SER A 17 -6.76 5.07 4.88
CA SER A 17 -5.81 6.18 4.86
C SER A 17 -5.06 6.20 3.53
N LEU A 18 -5.75 6.71 2.50
CA LEU A 18 -5.29 6.66 1.11
C LEU A 18 -5.53 8.02 0.44
N VAL A 19 -4.47 8.58 -0.13
CA VAL A 19 -4.57 9.74 -1.03
C VAL A 19 -4.07 9.29 -2.40
N ALA A 20 -4.94 9.37 -3.40
CA ALA A 20 -4.68 8.90 -4.75
C ALA A 20 -5.07 9.96 -5.78
N ARG A 21 -4.48 9.85 -6.98
CA ARG A 21 -4.83 10.64 -8.16
C ARG A 21 -5.08 9.71 -9.34
N ARG A 22 -5.88 10.17 -10.31
CA ARG A 22 -6.20 9.39 -11.52
C ARG A 22 -4.96 9.24 -12.41
N GLN A 23 -4.73 8.03 -12.89
CA GLN A 23 -3.89 7.78 -14.06
C GLN A 23 -4.61 8.33 -15.31
N GLN A 24 -3.91 9.13 -16.12
CA GLN A 24 -4.48 9.78 -17.31
C GLN A 24 -3.88 9.28 -18.63
N HIS A 25 -2.83 8.46 -18.58
CA HIS A 25 -2.15 7.92 -19.76
C HIS A 25 -1.84 6.44 -19.56
N ALA A 26 -1.81 5.66 -20.65
CA ALA A 26 -1.49 4.23 -20.60
C ALA A 26 -0.04 3.97 -20.14
N ARG A 27 0.89 4.82 -20.55
CA ARG A 27 2.29 4.79 -20.11
C ARG A 27 2.55 5.96 -19.17
N PHE A 28 2.95 5.66 -17.95
CA PHE A 28 3.21 6.67 -16.92
C PHE A 28 4.21 6.14 -15.88
N THR A 29 4.74 7.05 -15.07
CA THR A 29 5.59 6.74 -13.93
C THR A 29 5.11 7.58 -12.75
N PHE A 30 5.13 6.99 -11.57
CA PHE A 30 4.89 7.68 -10.31
C PHE A 30 5.92 7.21 -9.30
N THR A 31 6.39 8.13 -8.48
CA THR A 31 7.38 7.87 -7.43
C THR A 31 6.97 8.64 -6.18
N ALA A 32 7.36 8.13 -5.02
CA ALA A 32 7.25 8.83 -3.76
C ALA A 32 8.38 8.39 -2.83
N THR A 33 8.77 9.29 -1.93
CA THR A 33 9.63 8.97 -0.79
C THR A 33 8.74 8.70 0.40
N VAL A 34 8.91 7.55 1.04
CA VAL A 34 8.14 7.13 2.21
C VAL A 34 9.08 6.98 3.40
N ASP A 35 8.80 7.78 4.43
CA ASP A 35 9.41 7.63 5.74
C ASP A 35 8.45 6.84 6.65
N HIS A 36 8.87 5.63 7.03
CA HIS A 36 8.04 4.70 7.80
C HIS A 36 8.89 3.70 8.59
N GLU A 37 8.61 3.63 9.88
CA GLU A 37 9.11 2.64 10.83
C GLU A 37 7.96 1.70 11.24
N PRO A 38 7.83 0.52 10.61
CA PRO A 38 6.67 -0.35 10.79
C PRO A 38 6.65 -1.03 12.16
N GLY A 39 7.75 -1.65 12.59
CA GLY A 39 7.90 -2.34 13.88
C GLY A 39 7.01 -3.56 14.10
N SER A 40 6.05 -3.84 13.21
CA SER A 40 5.29 -5.09 13.16
C SER A 40 4.68 -5.32 11.76
N PRO A 41 4.32 -6.56 11.39
CA PRO A 41 3.71 -6.87 10.09
C PRO A 41 2.36 -6.21 9.83
N ARG A 42 1.68 -5.76 10.90
CA ARG A 42 0.35 -5.12 10.82
C ARG A 42 0.41 -3.67 10.37
N ARG A 43 1.60 -3.07 10.32
CA ARG A 43 1.79 -1.67 9.97
C ARG A 43 2.54 -1.60 8.65
N SER A 44 1.89 -1.03 7.65
CA SER A 44 2.49 -0.81 6.35
C SER A 44 2.22 0.59 5.81
N ALA A 45 3.16 1.11 5.04
CA ALA A 45 3.03 2.36 4.30
C ALA A 45 3.79 2.27 2.97
N GLY A 46 3.23 2.82 1.91
CA GLY A 46 3.79 2.64 0.58
C GLY A 46 3.05 3.32 -0.55
N LEU A 47 3.38 2.88 -1.76
CA LEU A 47 2.81 3.31 -3.03
C LEU A 47 1.73 2.32 -3.47
N ALA A 48 0.53 2.81 -3.72
CA ALA A 48 -0.60 2.01 -4.18
C ALA A 48 -1.05 2.42 -5.58
N HIS A 49 -1.35 1.42 -6.41
CA HIS A 49 -2.13 1.58 -7.64
C HIS A 49 -3.46 0.86 -7.44
N VAL A 50 -4.54 1.64 -7.27
CA VAL A 50 -5.83 1.13 -6.82
C VAL A 50 -6.88 1.36 -7.90
N TYR A 51 -7.58 0.29 -8.29
CA TYR A 51 -8.79 0.39 -9.10
C TYR A 51 -10.03 0.35 -8.20
N ASN A 52 -10.14 -0.67 -7.36
CA ASN A 52 -11.18 -0.81 -6.34
C ASN A 52 -10.67 -1.69 -5.18
N THR A 53 -11.52 -2.02 -4.20
CA THR A 53 -11.15 -2.83 -3.02
C THR A 53 -10.80 -4.30 -3.32
N GLN A 54 -10.93 -4.74 -4.57
CA GLN A 54 -10.64 -6.10 -5.02
C GLN A 54 -9.60 -6.14 -6.15
N LEU A 55 -9.10 -4.99 -6.60
CA LEU A 55 -8.14 -4.87 -7.69
C LEU A 55 -7.16 -3.73 -7.40
N TRP A 56 -5.99 -4.09 -6.89
CA TRP A 56 -4.95 -3.13 -6.51
C TRP A 56 -3.56 -3.78 -6.44
N HIS A 57 -2.53 -2.95 -6.55
CA HIS A 57 -1.13 -3.29 -6.32
C HIS A 57 -0.55 -2.35 -5.27
N TYR A 58 0.29 -2.85 -4.38
CA TYR A 58 0.81 -2.10 -3.25
C TYR A 58 2.26 -2.46 -2.93
N ALA A 59 3.19 -1.60 -3.37
CA ALA A 59 4.60 -1.67 -3.01
C ALA A 59 4.81 -0.91 -1.71
N HIS A 60 5.16 -1.60 -0.64
CA HIS A 60 5.09 -1.02 0.70
C HIS A 60 6.18 -1.53 1.64
N ILE A 61 6.48 -0.67 2.60
CA ILE A 61 7.37 -0.97 3.71
C ILE A 61 6.51 -1.57 4.83
N THR A 62 6.93 -2.71 5.36
CA THR A 62 6.35 -3.38 6.53
C THR A 62 7.48 -3.97 7.38
N ALA A 63 7.16 -4.79 8.39
CA ALA A 63 8.15 -5.57 9.13
C ALA A 63 7.80 -7.06 9.16
N ASP A 64 8.79 -7.89 9.42
CA ASP A 64 8.56 -9.28 9.86
C ASP A 64 8.14 -9.35 11.33
N GLU A 65 7.92 -10.57 11.83
CA GLU A 65 7.55 -10.83 13.22
C GLU A 65 8.63 -10.41 14.24
N THR A 66 9.88 -10.25 13.80
CA THR A 66 10.99 -9.77 14.64
C THR A 66 11.08 -8.24 14.66
N GLY A 67 10.27 -7.55 13.85
CA GLY A 67 10.31 -6.11 13.67
C GLY A 67 11.30 -5.64 12.61
N ALA A 68 11.97 -6.54 11.90
CA ALA A 68 12.93 -6.19 10.85
C ALA A 68 12.19 -5.64 9.63
N ARG A 69 12.70 -4.54 9.07
CA ARG A 69 12.05 -3.80 7.99
C ARG A 69 12.15 -4.54 6.66
N LEU A 70 11.00 -4.72 6.01
CA LEU A 70 10.83 -5.38 4.71
C LEU A 70 10.24 -4.43 3.68
N LEU A 71 10.59 -4.63 2.41
CA LEU A 71 9.89 -4.07 1.26
C LEU A 71 9.16 -5.21 0.55
N CYS A 72 7.82 -5.11 0.50
CA CYS A 72 6.97 -6.15 -0.05
C CYS A 72 6.12 -5.62 -1.21
N LEU A 73 5.74 -6.52 -2.11
CA LEU A 73 4.77 -6.27 -3.16
C LEU A 73 3.52 -7.10 -2.92
N ALA A 74 2.47 -6.43 -2.45
CA ALA A 74 1.14 -7.03 -2.31
C ALA A 74 0.29 -6.76 -3.57
N VAL A 75 -0.41 -7.79 -4.03
CA VAL A 75 -1.28 -7.74 -5.19
C VAL A 75 -2.63 -8.35 -4.82
N CYS A 76 -3.70 -7.62 -5.12
CA CYS A 76 -5.05 -8.16 -5.11
C CYS A 76 -5.57 -8.18 -6.55
N ASP A 77 -5.72 -9.38 -7.11
CA ASP A 77 -6.31 -9.59 -8.44
C ASP A 77 -7.70 -10.21 -8.28
N ARG A 78 -8.73 -9.39 -8.48
CA ARG A 78 -10.15 -9.77 -8.35
C ARG A 78 -10.44 -10.49 -7.03
N GLY A 79 -9.94 -9.92 -5.92
CA GLY A 79 -10.09 -10.45 -4.58
C GLY A 79 -9.09 -11.54 -4.18
N ARG A 80 -8.24 -12.01 -5.10
CA ARG A 80 -7.15 -12.94 -4.77
C ARG A 80 -5.92 -12.18 -4.32
N TYR A 81 -5.58 -12.33 -3.04
CA TYR A 81 -4.41 -11.72 -2.43
C TYR A 81 -3.16 -12.58 -2.64
N THR A 82 -2.07 -11.95 -3.02
CA THR A 82 -0.71 -12.53 -3.00
C THR A 82 0.28 -11.47 -2.54
N GLU A 83 1.35 -11.89 -1.88
CA GLU A 83 2.41 -11.01 -1.38
C GLU A 83 3.76 -11.71 -1.50
N ARG A 84 4.79 -10.93 -1.82
CA ARG A 84 6.19 -11.37 -1.95
C ARG A 84 7.14 -10.31 -1.40
#